data_AF-A0A352FHJ8-F1
#
_entry.id   AF-A0A352FHJ8-F1
#
_cell.length_a   1.000
_cell.length_b   1.000
_cell.length_c   1.000
_cell.angle_alpha   90.00
_cell.angle_beta   90.00
_cell.angle_gamma   90.00
#
_symmetry.space_group_name_H-M   'P 1'
#
loop_
_entity.id
_entity.type
_entity.pdbx_description
1 polymer ?
#
loop_
_entity_poly.entity_id
_entity_poly.type
_entity_poly.pdbx_seq_one_letter_code
_entity_poly.pdbx_strand_id
1 'polypeptide(L)'
;MTHQEVEIWAREIVEAVLSNQPVEDARVELKSIWLDPRKTADRLAGHANAARGRPILWLIGVDEKNRTITGVDPVELGGWYKSVNSCFDGFAPRLSIDSNIRLESSTIVALYFETHQGAPFVVKGAKGGYPEFIVPWREGTELRAASRAQLLTILVPIRGFSALIDELSYNLEVVQKTPLISDLGRPFREVAFNDVMNDGALSALSNDERQLATNAYHEMKRSNQLVSAAINDNAVRFQTGDILNRAWQSVRACRQPIEAALTVLSRFGK
;
A
#
# COMPACT_ATOMS: atom_id res chain seq x y z
N MET A 1 2.46 -4.83 -10.00
CA MET A 1 2.05 -4.49 -11.38
C MET A 1 3.19 -4.90 -12.31
N THR A 2 2.89 -5.39 -13.51
CA THR A 2 3.87 -5.75 -14.54
C THR A 2 4.00 -4.64 -15.59
N HIS A 3 5.02 -4.70 -16.46
CA HIS A 3 5.15 -3.73 -17.57
C HIS A 3 3.93 -3.75 -18.49
N GLN A 4 3.38 -4.93 -18.78
CA GLN A 4 2.19 -5.09 -19.62
C GLN A 4 0.95 -4.46 -18.96
N GLU A 5 0.77 -4.66 -17.65
CA GLU A 5 -0.34 -4.04 -16.92
C GLU A 5 -0.23 -2.51 -16.90
N VAL A 6 0.98 -1.96 -16.71
CA VAL A 6 1.22 -0.51 -16.79
C VAL A 6 0.92 0.02 -18.19
N GLU A 7 1.31 -0.71 -19.24
CA GLU A 7 1.00 -0.32 -20.62
C GLU A 7 -0.50 -0.33 -20.89
N ILE A 8 -1.23 -1.36 -20.45
CA ILE A 8 -2.70 -1.43 -20.57
C ILE A 8 -3.34 -0.23 -19.86
N TRP A 9 -2.96 0.02 -18.60
CA TRP A 9 -3.50 1.15 -17.84
C TRP A 9 -3.21 2.50 -18.53
N ALA A 10 -2.00 2.69 -19.04
CA ALA A 10 -1.66 3.89 -19.77
C ALA A 10 -2.49 4.07 -21.06
N ARG A 11 -2.75 2.99 -21.79
CA ARG A 11 -3.59 3.01 -23.01
C ARG A 11 -5.04 3.36 -22.69
N GLU A 12 -5.62 2.78 -21.64
CA GLU A 12 -6.97 3.12 -21.17
C GLU A 12 -7.10 4.62 -20.83
N ILE A 13 -6.10 5.18 -20.15
CA ILE A 13 -6.07 6.61 -19.81
C ILE A 13 -5.97 7.46 -21.09
N VAL A 14 -5.11 7.09 -22.04
CA VAL A 14 -4.98 7.78 -23.33
C VAL A 14 -6.30 7.78 -24.09
N GLU A 15 -6.96 6.63 -24.21
CA GLU A 15 -8.26 6.50 -24.88
C GLU A 15 -9.32 7.38 -24.22
N ALA A 16 -9.34 7.42 -22.89
CA ALA A 16 -10.25 8.26 -22.13
C ALA A 16 -9.98 9.76 -22.33
N VAL A 17 -8.71 10.21 -22.38
CA VAL A 17 -8.35 11.60 -22.75
C VAL A 17 -8.88 11.97 -24.13
N LEU A 18 -8.60 11.12 -25.13
CA LEU A 18 -9.03 11.34 -26.51
C LEU A 18 -10.57 11.35 -26.65
N SER A 19 -11.25 10.59 -25.79
CA SER A 19 -12.71 10.52 -25.70
C SER A 19 -13.34 11.60 -24.81
N ASN A 20 -12.56 12.58 -24.33
CA ASN A 20 -13.00 13.66 -23.44
C ASN A 20 -13.67 13.17 -22.14
N GLN A 21 -13.14 12.08 -21.59
CA GLN A 21 -13.45 11.67 -20.22
C GLN A 21 -12.41 12.30 -19.28
N PRO A 22 -12.83 12.83 -18.12
CA PRO A 22 -11.88 13.29 -17.11
C PRO A 22 -11.10 12.09 -16.56
N VAL A 23 -9.77 12.17 -16.56
CA VAL A 23 -8.91 11.03 -16.20
C VAL A 23 -7.88 11.37 -15.12
N GLU A 24 -7.52 12.63 -14.94
CA GLU A 24 -6.68 13.01 -13.81
C GLU A 24 -7.46 12.80 -12.50
N ASP A 25 -7.07 11.74 -11.80
CA ASP A 25 -7.63 11.37 -10.51
C ASP A 25 -6.53 11.30 -9.45
N ALA A 26 -6.85 10.79 -8.27
CA ALA A 26 -5.89 10.66 -7.17
C ALA A 26 -4.71 9.70 -7.44
N ARG A 27 -4.70 8.98 -8.57
CA ARG A 27 -3.68 7.99 -8.94
C ARG A 27 -2.97 8.31 -10.25
N VAL A 28 -3.54 9.18 -11.09
CA VAL A 28 -3.00 9.49 -12.43
C VAL A 28 -2.61 10.96 -12.54
N GLU A 29 -1.43 11.23 -13.08
CA GLU A 29 -0.98 12.58 -13.45
C GLU A 29 -0.57 12.59 -14.93
N LEU A 30 -1.04 13.59 -15.68
CA LEU A 30 -0.70 13.76 -17.08
C LEU A 30 0.22 14.96 -17.26
N LYS A 31 1.21 14.81 -18.13
CA LYS A 31 2.12 15.89 -18.50
C LYS A 31 2.36 15.85 -20.00
N SER A 32 2.18 16.98 -20.68
CA SER A 32 2.46 17.09 -22.11
C SER A 32 3.96 17.03 -22.42
N ILE A 33 4.81 17.44 -21.47
CA ILE A 33 6.26 17.49 -21.60
C ILE A 33 6.95 17.08 -20.30
N TRP A 34 8.23 16.72 -20.40
CA TRP A 34 9.11 16.57 -19.25
C TRP A 34 9.25 17.90 -18.49
N LEU A 35 8.93 17.87 -17.20
CA LEU A 35 9.18 19.01 -16.31
C LEU A 35 10.64 19.01 -15.85
N ASP A 36 11.12 20.18 -15.43
CA ASP A 36 12.41 20.26 -14.77
C ASP A 36 12.43 19.41 -13.48
N PRO A 37 13.60 18.90 -13.05
CA PRO A 37 13.68 17.97 -11.92
C PRO A 37 13.09 18.53 -10.62
N ARG A 38 13.20 19.84 -10.40
CA ARG A 38 12.70 20.48 -9.18
C ARG A 38 11.18 20.53 -9.16
N LYS A 39 10.55 21.04 -10.23
CA LYS A 39 9.08 21.02 -10.35
C LYS A 39 8.52 19.61 -10.35
N THR A 40 9.24 18.67 -10.95
CA THR A 40 8.89 17.25 -10.90
C THR A 40 8.87 16.76 -9.47
N ALA A 41 9.93 17.00 -8.69
CA ALA A 41 10.03 16.57 -7.30
C ALA A 41 8.88 17.11 -6.44
N ASP A 42 8.60 18.42 -6.55
CA ASP A 42 7.53 19.08 -5.79
C ASP A 42 6.15 18.43 -6.09
N ARG A 43 5.85 18.21 -7.37
CA ARG A 43 4.59 17.57 -7.81
C ARG A 43 4.53 16.08 -7.46
N LEU A 44 5.62 15.35 -7.66
CA LEU A 44 5.71 13.93 -7.36
C LEU A 44 5.52 13.67 -5.87
N ALA A 45 6.17 14.45 -5.02
CA ALA A 45 5.98 14.39 -3.58
C ALA A 45 4.53 14.71 -3.19
N GLY A 46 3.96 15.78 -3.76
CA GLY A 46 2.58 16.19 -3.48
C GLY A 46 1.56 15.13 -3.84
N HIS A 47 1.71 14.51 -5.01
CA HIS A 47 0.86 13.43 -5.47
C HIS A 47 1.04 12.17 -4.61
N ALA A 48 2.29 11.76 -4.34
CA ALA A 48 2.57 10.56 -3.56
C ALA A 48 2.07 10.68 -2.09
N ASN A 49 2.25 11.85 -1.46
CA ASN A 49 1.72 12.12 -0.12
C ASN A 49 0.20 12.06 -0.09
N ALA A 50 -0.47 12.67 -1.09
CA ALA A 50 -1.92 12.64 -1.20
C ALA A 50 -2.46 11.23 -1.52
N ALA A 51 -1.68 10.40 -2.22
CA ALA A 51 -2.03 9.03 -2.55
C ALA A 51 -1.97 8.06 -1.35
N ARG A 52 -1.36 8.48 -0.22
CA ARG A 52 -1.35 7.75 1.07
C ARG A 52 -0.93 6.29 0.93
N GLY A 53 0.18 6.05 0.23
CA GLY A 53 0.72 4.71 0.03
C GLY A 53 0.17 3.97 -1.19
N ARG A 54 -0.88 4.48 -1.85
CA ARG A 54 -1.36 3.91 -3.12
C ARG A 54 -0.39 4.27 -4.25
N PRO A 55 -0.07 3.32 -5.14
CA PRO A 55 0.79 3.61 -6.27
C PRO A 55 0.14 4.61 -7.23
N ILE A 56 0.99 5.41 -7.85
CA ILE A 56 0.58 6.47 -8.79
C ILE A 56 1.25 6.24 -10.15
N LEU A 57 0.53 6.63 -11.20
CA LEU A 57 0.96 6.55 -12.59
C LEU A 57 1.11 7.96 -13.15
N TRP A 58 2.25 8.25 -13.73
CA TRP A 58 2.48 9.48 -14.49
C TRP A 58 2.62 9.14 -15.97
N LEU A 59 1.89 9.85 -16.83
CA LEU A 59 2.05 9.75 -18.28
C LEU A 59 2.62 11.04 -18.83
N ILE A 60 3.78 10.94 -19.47
CA ILE A 60 4.48 12.05 -20.12
C ILE A 60 4.25 11.96 -21.63
N GLY A 61 3.89 13.07 -22.27
CA GLY A 61 3.48 13.15 -23.68
C GLY A 61 1.95 13.19 -23.88
N VAL A 62 1.18 13.46 -22.83
CA VAL A 62 -0.30 13.52 -22.86
C VAL A 62 -0.78 14.88 -22.35
N ASP A 63 -1.59 15.57 -23.15
CA ASP A 63 -2.21 16.85 -22.80
C ASP A 63 -3.72 16.68 -22.65
N GLU A 64 -4.21 16.61 -21.41
CA GLU A 64 -5.65 16.47 -21.12
C GLU A 64 -6.44 17.69 -21.56
N LYS A 65 -5.90 18.90 -21.36
CA LYS A 65 -6.59 20.16 -21.65
C LYS A 65 -6.86 20.30 -23.15
N ASN A 66 -5.86 19.98 -23.97
CA ASN A 66 -5.97 20.04 -25.41
C ASN A 66 -6.50 18.74 -26.03
N ARG A 67 -6.61 17.66 -25.23
CA ARG A 67 -7.06 16.32 -25.64
C ARG A 67 -6.18 15.75 -26.75
N THR A 68 -4.87 15.88 -26.57
CA THR A 68 -3.89 15.51 -27.60
C THR A 68 -2.75 14.70 -27.01
N ILE A 69 -2.20 13.82 -27.84
CA ILE A 69 -0.91 13.19 -27.58
C ILE A 69 0.13 14.10 -28.20
N THR A 70 0.92 14.75 -27.35
CA THR A 70 2.02 15.61 -27.79
C THR A 70 3.24 14.77 -28.17
N GLY A 71 3.36 13.58 -27.57
CA GLY A 71 4.56 12.77 -27.65
C GLY A 71 5.72 13.41 -26.88
N VAL A 72 6.68 12.59 -26.50
CA VAL A 72 7.94 13.04 -25.93
C VAL A 72 9.09 12.19 -26.45
N ASP A 73 10.24 12.84 -26.59
CA ASP A 73 11.48 12.12 -26.81
C ASP A 73 11.85 11.31 -25.55
N PRO A 74 12.39 10.09 -25.72
CA PRO A 74 12.93 9.34 -24.60
C PRO A 74 14.06 10.15 -23.94
N VAL A 75 13.88 10.48 -22.66
CA VAL A 75 14.95 11.07 -21.84
C VAL A 75 15.78 9.92 -21.25
N GLU A 76 17.06 10.16 -20.98
CA GLU A 76 17.88 9.24 -20.18
C GLU A 76 17.31 9.21 -18.74
N LEU A 77 16.39 8.27 -18.51
CA LEU A 77 15.56 8.20 -17.31
C LEU A 77 16.37 8.04 -16.03
N GLY A 78 17.51 7.35 -16.09
CA GLY A 78 18.40 7.15 -14.94
C GLY A 78 18.94 8.46 -14.40
N GLY A 79 19.54 9.30 -15.26
CA GLY A 79 20.05 10.62 -14.90
C GLY A 79 18.96 11.62 -14.54
N TRP A 80 17.83 11.59 -15.26
CA TRP A 80 16.67 12.42 -14.94
C TRP A 80 16.12 12.08 -13.54
N TYR A 81 15.83 10.81 -13.27
CA TYR A 81 15.28 10.38 -11.99
C TYR A 81 16.25 10.58 -10.83
N LYS A 82 17.56 10.38 -11.07
CA LYS A 82 18.60 10.74 -10.08
C LYS A 82 18.57 12.24 -9.73
N SER A 83 18.34 13.10 -10.72
CA SER A 83 18.21 14.55 -10.52
C SER A 83 16.94 14.89 -9.72
N VAL A 84 15.83 14.23 -10.02
CA VAL A 84 14.57 14.36 -9.26
C VAL A 84 14.80 13.92 -7.81
N ASN A 85 15.40 12.75 -7.59
CA ASN A 85 15.68 12.21 -6.25
C ASN A 85 16.58 13.13 -5.40
N SER A 86 17.52 13.84 -6.03
CA SER A 86 18.40 14.78 -5.32
C SER A 86 17.65 15.95 -4.63
N CYS A 87 16.44 16.25 -5.09
CA CYS A 87 15.59 17.30 -4.54
C CYS A 87 14.88 16.89 -3.23
N PHE A 88 14.88 15.60 -2.89
CA PHE A 88 14.23 15.08 -1.69
C PHE A 88 15.15 15.14 -0.48
N ASP A 89 14.54 15.28 0.70
CA ASP A 89 15.16 14.97 1.98
C ASP A 89 14.82 13.52 2.33
N GLY A 90 15.82 12.64 2.21
CA GLY A 90 15.60 11.18 2.21
C GLY A 90 15.43 10.62 0.80
N PHE A 91 14.30 9.94 0.56
CA PHE A 91 14.05 9.19 -0.67
C PHE A 91 12.87 9.78 -1.45
N ALA A 92 12.97 9.83 -2.79
CA ALA A 92 11.82 10.05 -3.65
C ALA A 92 10.89 8.81 -3.70
N PRO A 93 9.62 8.96 -4.11
CA PRO A 93 8.76 7.83 -4.43
C PRO A 93 9.45 6.90 -5.42
N ARG A 94 9.49 5.60 -5.11
CA ARG A 94 10.28 4.62 -5.86
C ARG A 94 9.69 4.42 -7.24
N LEU A 95 10.46 4.73 -8.28
CA LEU A 95 10.13 4.34 -9.65
C LEU A 95 10.31 2.83 -9.78
N SER A 96 9.19 2.11 -9.97
CA SER A 96 9.17 0.64 -10.01
C SER A 96 9.14 0.14 -11.46
N ILE A 97 8.39 0.82 -12.33
CA ILE A 97 8.30 0.53 -13.75
C ILE A 97 8.35 1.83 -14.56
N ASP A 98 9.20 1.86 -15.57
CA ASP A 98 9.16 2.79 -16.68
C ASP A 98 8.89 2.05 -17.99
N SER A 99 7.99 2.58 -18.81
CA SER A 99 7.64 1.99 -20.11
C SER A 99 7.48 3.08 -21.17
N ASN A 100 8.23 2.94 -22.27
CA ASN A 100 8.03 3.74 -23.48
C ASN A 100 6.92 3.10 -24.32
N ILE A 101 5.79 3.79 -24.46
CA ILE A 101 4.62 3.27 -25.16
C ILE A 101 4.52 3.97 -26.50
N ARG A 102 4.67 3.19 -27.57
CA ARG A 102 4.48 3.68 -28.94
C ARG A 102 2.99 3.69 -29.27
N LEU A 103 2.51 4.87 -29.63
CA LEU A 103 1.24 5.15 -30.28
C LEU A 103 1.53 5.46 -31.76
N GLU A 104 0.50 5.45 -32.61
CA GLU A 104 0.64 5.44 -34.08
C GLU A 104 1.70 6.41 -34.64
N SER A 105 1.75 7.64 -34.13
CA SER A 105 2.68 8.68 -34.58
C SER A 105 3.50 9.33 -33.46
N SER A 106 3.42 8.81 -32.22
CA SER A 106 4.01 9.45 -31.05
C SER A 106 4.41 8.43 -29.99
N THR A 107 5.43 8.76 -29.19
CA THR A 107 5.80 7.95 -28.02
C THR A 107 5.42 8.71 -26.76
N ILE A 108 4.77 8.02 -25.82
CA ILE A 108 4.56 8.51 -24.47
C ILE A 108 5.39 7.69 -23.50
N VAL A 109 5.65 8.24 -22.31
CA VAL A 109 6.37 7.53 -21.25
C VAL A 109 5.45 7.35 -20.05
N ALA A 110 5.25 6.10 -19.64
CA ALA A 110 4.54 5.74 -18.43
C ALA A 110 5.55 5.51 -17.29
N LEU A 111 5.36 6.20 -16.18
CA LEU A 111 6.17 6.09 -14.97
C LEU A 111 5.28 5.66 -13.81
N TYR A 112 5.50 4.44 -13.32
CA TYR A 112 4.74 3.88 -12.22
C TYR A 112 5.56 3.93 -10.92
N PHE A 113 5.04 4.68 -9.96
CA PHE A 113 5.69 4.93 -8.67
C PHE A 113 4.98 4.19 -7.54
N GLU A 114 5.78 3.53 -6.71
CA GLU A 114 5.36 3.01 -5.42
C GLU A 114 5.50 4.10 -4.35
N THR A 115 4.45 4.30 -3.56
CA THR A 115 4.38 5.38 -2.55
C THR A 115 4.20 4.86 -1.12
N HIS A 116 4.13 3.54 -0.94
CA HIS A 116 3.87 2.89 0.35
C HIS A 116 5.07 2.93 1.31
N GLN A 117 6.29 3.11 0.78
CA GLN A 117 7.52 3.23 1.57
C GLN A 117 8.05 4.67 1.52
N GLY A 118 8.53 5.15 2.67
CA GLY A 118 9.21 6.44 2.75
C GLY A 118 8.30 7.67 2.84
N ALA A 119 6.98 7.49 2.93
CA ALA A 119 6.07 8.58 3.25
C ALA A 119 6.25 9.03 4.72
N PRO A 120 6.16 10.34 5.04
CA PRO A 120 5.91 11.45 4.13
C PRO A 120 7.12 11.77 3.25
N PHE A 121 6.86 12.05 1.97
CA PHE A 121 7.87 12.49 1.02
C PHE A 121 8.15 13.99 1.19
N VAL A 122 9.37 14.30 1.62
CA VAL A 122 9.82 15.65 1.95
C VAL A 122 10.72 16.18 0.83
N VAL A 123 10.46 17.40 0.38
CA VAL A 123 11.30 18.09 -0.61
C VAL A 123 12.09 19.22 0.06
N LYS A 124 13.34 19.39 -0.39
CA LYS A 124 14.20 20.49 0.02
C LYS A 124 13.69 21.78 -0.59
N GLY A 125 13.66 22.86 0.17
CA GLY A 125 13.35 24.22 -0.25
C GLY A 125 14.39 24.79 -1.22
N ALA A 126 14.28 26.08 -1.54
CA ALA A 126 15.36 26.77 -2.24
C ALA A 126 16.59 26.83 -1.33
N LYS A 127 17.80 26.68 -1.90
CA LYS A 127 19.04 26.71 -1.12
C LYS A 127 19.16 28.06 -0.39
N GLY A 128 19.23 28.03 0.95
CA GLY A 128 19.27 29.23 1.79
C GLY A 128 17.93 29.96 1.94
N GLY A 129 16.83 29.38 1.44
CA GLY A 129 15.48 29.89 1.62
C GLY A 129 14.75 29.27 2.81
N TYR A 130 13.70 29.94 3.27
CA TYR A 130 12.75 29.41 4.25
C TYR A 130 11.38 29.20 3.59
N PRO A 131 10.71 28.05 3.82
CA PRO A 131 11.17 26.91 4.61
C PRO A 131 12.23 26.06 3.90
N GLU A 132 13.15 25.47 4.67
CA GLU A 132 14.21 24.58 4.15
C GLU A 132 13.67 23.23 3.70
N PHE A 133 12.54 22.78 4.26
CA PHE A 133 11.88 21.54 3.92
C PHE A 133 10.38 21.76 3.84
N ILE A 134 9.75 21.11 2.87
CA ILE A 134 8.32 21.16 2.65
C ILE A 134 7.83 19.73 2.49
N VAL A 135 6.68 19.41 3.08
CA VAL A 135 5.92 18.21 2.73
C VAL A 135 4.82 18.66 1.77
N PRO A 136 4.99 18.49 0.44
CA PRO A 136 3.98 18.95 -0.50
C PRO A 136 2.77 18.03 -0.40
N TRP A 137 1.61 18.58 -0.69
CA TRP A 137 0.33 17.90 -0.69
C TRP A 137 -0.48 18.36 -1.90
N ARG A 138 -1.02 17.40 -2.65
CA ARG A 138 -1.91 17.67 -3.77
C ARG A 138 -3.38 17.68 -3.33
N GLU A 139 -4.11 18.70 -3.72
CA GLU A 139 -5.56 18.81 -3.53
C GLU A 139 -6.20 19.18 -4.88
N GLY A 140 -6.84 18.21 -5.52
CA GLY A 140 -7.19 18.33 -6.94
C GLY A 140 -5.93 18.45 -7.80
N THR A 141 -5.80 19.54 -8.56
CA THR A 141 -4.62 19.86 -9.38
C THR A 141 -3.67 20.86 -8.69
N GLU A 142 -4.04 21.38 -7.52
CA GLU A 142 -3.25 22.36 -6.78
C GLU A 142 -2.21 21.69 -5.88
N LEU A 143 -1.06 22.36 -5.75
CA LEU A 143 0.05 21.93 -4.90
C LEU A 143 0.22 22.93 -3.75
N ARG A 144 0.16 22.43 -2.51
CA ARG A 144 0.38 23.22 -1.29
C ARG A 144 1.17 22.43 -0.25
N ALA A 145 1.53 23.06 0.87
CA ALA A 145 2.10 22.33 2.00
C ALA A 145 1.03 21.47 2.71
N ALA A 146 1.45 20.31 3.24
CA ALA A 146 0.61 19.45 4.05
C ALA A 146 0.24 20.13 5.37
N SER A 147 -1.03 20.02 5.77
CA SER A 147 -1.48 20.44 7.10
C SER A 147 -1.11 19.39 8.15
N ARG A 148 -1.17 19.77 9.43
CA ARG A 148 -0.99 18.83 10.55
C ARG A 148 -1.90 17.60 10.44
N ALA A 149 -3.19 17.81 10.11
CA ALA A 149 -4.14 16.70 9.98
C ALA A 149 -3.73 15.73 8.86
N GLN A 150 -3.24 16.24 7.74
CA GLN A 150 -2.76 15.43 6.62
C GLN A 150 -1.48 14.66 6.99
N LEU A 151 -0.55 15.29 7.70
CA LEU A 151 0.63 14.61 8.22
C LEU A 151 0.27 13.46 9.15
N LEU A 152 -0.72 13.65 10.04
CA LEU A 152 -1.22 12.57 10.89
C LEU A 152 -1.80 11.42 10.06
N THR A 153 -2.53 11.70 8.97
CA THR A 153 -3.04 10.62 8.10
C THR A 153 -1.94 9.83 7.39
N ILE A 154 -0.75 10.38 7.21
CA ILE A 154 0.41 9.63 6.66
C ILE A 154 1.10 8.83 7.77
N LEU A 155 1.27 9.43 8.95
CA LEU A 155 2.12 8.88 10.01
C LEU A 155 1.41 7.87 10.92
N VAL A 156 0.08 7.95 11.04
CA VAL A 156 -0.71 7.06 11.91
C VAL A 156 -0.91 5.64 11.34
N PRO A 157 -1.17 5.42 10.03
CA PRO A 157 -1.34 4.08 9.48
C PRO A 157 -0.10 3.17 9.62
N ILE A 158 1.09 3.76 9.70
CA ILE A 158 2.36 3.02 9.89
C ILE A 158 2.40 2.31 11.27
N ARG A 159 1.58 2.74 12.25
CA ARG A 159 1.46 2.05 13.55
C ARG A 159 0.59 0.79 13.51
N GLY A 160 -0.38 0.71 12.60
CA GLY A 160 -1.34 -0.39 12.54
C GLY A 160 -0.67 -1.73 12.26
N PHE A 161 0.28 -1.76 11.31
CA PHE A 161 0.97 -3.00 10.96
C PHE A 161 1.93 -3.50 12.03
N SER A 162 2.61 -2.62 12.77
CA SER A 162 3.49 -3.05 13.87
C SER A 162 2.70 -3.80 14.95
N ALA A 163 1.57 -3.23 15.38
CA ALA A 163 0.70 -3.87 16.37
C ALA A 163 0.11 -5.19 15.84
N LEU A 164 -0.24 -5.23 14.56
CA LEU A 164 -0.74 -6.44 13.90
C LEU A 164 0.33 -7.54 13.80
N ILE A 165 1.57 -7.19 13.49
CA ILE A 165 2.70 -8.13 13.44
C ILE A 165 2.97 -8.71 14.82
N ASP A 166 2.94 -7.89 15.87
CA ASP A 166 3.11 -8.34 17.25
C ASP A 166 1.97 -9.28 17.67
N GLU A 167 0.72 -8.95 17.30
CA GLU A 167 -0.45 -9.79 17.56
C GLU A 167 -0.37 -11.13 16.82
N LEU A 168 -0.02 -11.13 15.54
CA LEU A 168 0.14 -12.36 14.76
C LEU A 168 1.32 -13.21 15.25
N SER A 169 2.42 -12.59 15.68
CA SER A 169 3.56 -13.30 16.28
C SER A 169 3.16 -13.98 17.59
N TYR A 170 2.42 -13.26 18.45
CA TYR A 170 1.83 -13.84 19.66
C TYR A 170 0.88 -15.00 19.32
N ASN A 171 0.01 -14.84 18.33
CA ASN A 171 -0.92 -15.90 17.92
C ASN A 171 -0.20 -17.12 17.34
N LEU A 172 0.92 -16.93 16.63
CA LEU A 172 1.76 -18.03 16.20
C LEU A 172 2.35 -18.80 17.39
N GLU A 173 2.78 -18.10 18.44
CA GLU A 173 3.20 -18.76 19.69
C GLU A 173 2.06 -19.56 20.33
N VAL A 174 0.82 -19.06 20.29
CA VAL A 174 -0.35 -19.81 20.79
C VAL A 174 -0.48 -21.14 20.06
N VAL A 175 -0.34 -21.15 18.72
CA VAL A 175 -0.38 -22.41 17.94
C VAL A 175 0.77 -23.34 18.33
N GLN A 176 1.99 -22.80 18.46
CA GLN A 176 3.18 -23.59 18.79
C GLN A 176 3.14 -24.17 20.20
N LYS A 177 2.55 -23.45 21.15
CA LYS A 177 2.36 -23.87 22.55
C LYS A 177 1.14 -24.77 22.76
N THR A 178 0.41 -25.13 21.69
CA THR A 178 -0.72 -26.06 21.74
C THR A 178 -0.42 -27.36 20.96
N PRO A 179 0.67 -28.11 21.26
CA PRO A 179 0.99 -29.34 20.55
C PRO A 179 0.00 -30.47 20.86
N LEU A 180 -0.53 -30.51 22.09
CA LEU A 180 -1.48 -31.52 22.53
C LEU A 180 -2.86 -30.91 22.75
N ILE A 181 -3.88 -31.76 22.67
CA ILE A 181 -5.27 -31.37 22.94
C ILE A 181 -5.47 -30.88 24.39
N SER A 182 -4.64 -31.35 25.33
CA SER A 182 -4.61 -30.92 26.73
C SER A 182 -4.13 -29.48 26.92
N ASP A 183 -3.43 -28.92 25.92
CA ASP A 183 -2.84 -27.59 25.98
C ASP A 183 -3.81 -26.51 25.44
N LEU A 184 -5.00 -26.93 24.99
CA LEU A 184 -6.04 -26.07 24.46
C LEU A 184 -6.61 -25.19 25.58
N GLY A 185 -6.30 -23.90 25.58
CA GLY A 185 -6.80 -23.01 26.64
C GLY A 185 -6.70 -21.51 26.41
N ARG A 186 -6.16 -21.05 25.27
CA ARG A 186 -6.07 -19.62 24.97
C ARG A 186 -6.63 -19.32 23.58
N PRO A 187 -7.64 -18.45 23.45
CA PRO A 187 -8.05 -17.95 22.14
C PRO A 187 -6.95 -17.06 21.55
N PHE A 188 -6.96 -16.95 20.23
CA PHE A 188 -6.18 -15.96 19.51
C PHE A 188 -6.63 -14.54 19.88
N ARG A 189 -5.69 -13.60 19.85
CA ARG A 189 -5.98 -12.18 19.92
C ARG A 189 -6.48 -11.68 18.56
N GLU A 190 -7.38 -10.71 18.59
CA GLU A 190 -8.03 -10.13 17.40
C GLU A 190 -8.07 -8.58 17.46
N VAL A 191 -7.41 -7.96 18.44
CA VAL A 191 -7.58 -6.52 18.71
C VAL A 191 -6.91 -5.71 17.61
N ALA A 192 -5.62 -5.95 17.38
CA ALA A 192 -4.87 -5.24 16.35
C ALA A 192 -5.44 -5.53 14.96
N PHE A 193 -5.94 -6.75 14.71
CA PHE A 193 -6.62 -7.06 13.46
C PHE A 193 -7.91 -6.23 13.27
N ASN A 194 -8.75 -6.12 14.30
CA ASN A 194 -9.96 -5.30 14.22
C ASN A 194 -9.62 -3.82 14.01
N ASP A 195 -8.56 -3.32 14.65
CA ASP A 195 -8.10 -1.94 14.48
C ASP A 195 -7.67 -1.67 13.03
N VAL A 196 -6.84 -2.53 12.42
CA VAL A 196 -6.40 -2.34 11.01
C VAL A 196 -7.51 -2.52 9.98
N MET A 197 -8.57 -3.26 10.32
CA MET A 197 -9.77 -3.38 9.49
C MET A 197 -10.61 -2.10 9.56
N ASN A 198 -10.71 -1.51 10.74
CA ASN A 198 -11.55 -0.32 10.98
C ASN A 198 -10.87 0.97 10.52
N ASP A 199 -9.56 1.09 10.66
CA ASP A 199 -8.79 2.28 10.24
C ASP A 199 -8.43 2.27 8.74
N GLY A 200 -8.70 1.16 8.05
CA GLY A 200 -8.44 0.98 6.64
C GLY A 200 -6.96 0.76 6.29
N ALA A 201 -6.08 0.48 7.26
CA ALA A 201 -4.66 0.24 7.02
C ALA A 201 -4.42 -0.91 6.04
N LEU A 202 -5.26 -1.95 6.05
CA LEU A 202 -5.20 -3.06 5.08
C LEU A 202 -5.41 -2.61 3.61
N SER A 203 -5.96 -1.41 3.38
CA SER A 203 -6.08 -0.85 2.03
C SER A 203 -4.73 -0.53 1.38
N ALA A 204 -3.68 -0.37 2.20
CA ALA A 204 -2.32 -0.17 1.73
C ALA A 204 -1.68 -1.46 1.15
N LEU A 205 -2.24 -2.63 1.46
CA LEU A 205 -1.79 -3.92 0.91
C LEU A 205 -2.35 -4.14 -0.49
N SER A 206 -1.60 -4.89 -1.32
CA SER A 206 -2.15 -5.44 -2.56
C SER A 206 -3.33 -6.39 -2.27
N ASN A 207 -4.12 -6.70 -3.30
CA ASN A 207 -5.29 -7.56 -3.12
C ASN A 207 -4.92 -8.95 -2.56
N ASP A 208 -3.84 -9.56 -3.05
CA ASP A 208 -3.38 -10.88 -2.59
C ASP A 208 -2.87 -10.82 -1.15
N GLU A 209 -2.09 -9.80 -0.80
CA GLU A 209 -1.57 -9.58 0.55
C GLU A 209 -2.68 -9.32 1.57
N ARG A 210 -3.67 -8.51 1.18
CA ARG A 210 -4.88 -8.27 1.96
C ARG A 210 -5.66 -9.55 2.16
N GLN A 211 -5.80 -10.37 1.11
CA GLN A 211 -6.49 -11.65 1.21
C GLN A 211 -5.79 -12.60 2.17
N LEU A 212 -4.45 -12.66 2.16
CA LEU A 212 -3.67 -13.47 3.09
C LEU A 212 -3.90 -13.04 4.55
N ALA A 213 -3.85 -11.73 4.83
CA ALA A 213 -4.13 -11.22 6.18
C ALA A 213 -5.59 -11.51 6.61
N THR A 214 -6.55 -11.29 5.71
CA THR A 214 -7.99 -11.51 5.97
C THR A 214 -8.31 -12.99 6.17
N ASN A 215 -7.68 -13.89 5.41
CA ASN A 215 -7.82 -15.33 5.58
C ASN A 215 -7.31 -15.79 6.95
N ALA A 216 -6.13 -15.29 7.36
CA ALA A 216 -5.59 -15.60 8.70
C ALA A 216 -6.57 -15.20 9.81
N TYR A 217 -7.17 -14.01 9.71
CA TYR A 217 -8.19 -13.57 10.66
C TYR A 217 -9.44 -14.43 10.67
N HIS A 218 -9.99 -14.77 9.50
CA HIS A 218 -11.19 -15.60 9.44
C HIS A 218 -10.96 -16.99 10.05
N GLU A 219 -9.81 -17.61 9.78
CA GLU A 219 -9.45 -18.90 10.38
C GLU A 219 -9.26 -18.77 11.91
N MET A 220 -8.55 -17.74 12.38
CA MET A 220 -8.40 -17.49 13.82
C MET A 220 -9.74 -17.25 14.52
N LYS A 221 -10.63 -16.45 13.93
CA LYS A 221 -11.95 -16.15 14.48
C LYS A 221 -12.84 -17.40 14.54
N ARG A 222 -12.83 -18.21 13.48
CA ARG A 222 -13.52 -19.50 13.46
C ARG A 222 -12.96 -20.45 14.53
N SER A 223 -11.64 -20.49 14.67
CA SER A 223 -10.99 -21.29 15.71
C SER A 223 -11.36 -20.82 17.11
N ASN A 224 -11.39 -19.51 17.36
CA ASN A 224 -11.83 -18.92 18.64
C ASN A 224 -13.26 -19.32 19.01
N GLN A 225 -14.18 -19.38 18.03
CA GLN A 225 -15.54 -19.87 18.25
C GLN A 225 -15.55 -21.34 18.71
N LEU A 226 -14.75 -22.19 18.05
CA LEU A 226 -14.64 -23.61 18.40
C LEU A 226 -13.97 -23.83 19.76
N VAL A 227 -12.90 -23.08 20.06
CA VAL A 227 -12.21 -23.11 21.36
C VAL A 227 -13.15 -22.66 22.47
N SER A 228 -13.90 -21.57 22.25
CA SER A 228 -14.89 -21.09 23.22
C SER A 228 -16.00 -22.12 23.46
N ALA A 229 -16.51 -22.74 22.39
CA ALA A 229 -17.49 -23.82 22.50
C ALA A 229 -16.93 -25.01 23.30
N ALA A 230 -15.69 -25.44 23.02
CA ALA A 230 -15.06 -26.55 23.71
C ALA A 230 -14.78 -26.27 25.20
N ILE A 231 -14.39 -25.04 25.54
CA ILE A 231 -14.17 -24.62 26.93
C ILE A 231 -15.50 -24.58 27.69
N ASN A 232 -16.56 -24.04 27.08
CA ASN A 232 -17.88 -23.95 27.70
C ASN A 232 -18.55 -25.33 27.83
N ASP A 233 -18.36 -26.23 26.86
CA ASP A 233 -18.95 -27.58 26.86
C ASP A 233 -18.21 -28.53 27.83
N ASN A 234 -16.91 -28.34 28.07
CA ASN A 234 -16.18 -29.04 29.13
C ASN A 234 -16.75 -28.82 30.55
N ALA A 235 -17.56 -27.76 30.75
CA ALA A 235 -18.29 -27.56 32.00
C ALA A 235 -19.52 -28.49 32.16
N VAL A 236 -19.96 -29.16 31.09
CA VAL A 236 -21.18 -29.98 31.02
C VAL A 236 -20.82 -31.38 30.48
N ARG A 237 -20.64 -32.36 31.37
CA ARG A 237 -20.01 -33.66 31.07
C ARG A 237 -20.70 -34.51 29.96
N PHE A 238 -19.84 -35.26 29.24
CA PHE A 238 -20.07 -36.51 28.46
C PHE A 238 -20.17 -36.50 26.91
N GLN A 239 -19.93 -35.38 26.21
CA GLN A 239 -19.74 -35.38 24.73
C GLN A 239 -18.44 -34.70 24.23
N THR A 240 -17.51 -34.47 25.15
CA THR A 240 -16.40 -33.52 24.98
C THR A 240 -15.31 -33.93 23.99
N GLY A 241 -15.15 -35.21 23.66
CA GLY A 241 -14.02 -35.67 22.83
C GLY A 241 -14.00 -35.09 21.41
N ASP A 242 -15.16 -35.03 20.74
CA ASP A 242 -15.24 -34.60 19.34
C ASP A 242 -15.15 -33.08 19.18
N ILE A 243 -15.76 -32.31 20.08
CA ILE A 243 -15.70 -30.84 20.07
C ILE A 243 -14.29 -30.36 20.43
N LEU A 244 -13.66 -30.97 21.44
CA LEU A 244 -12.29 -30.65 21.83
C LEU A 244 -11.29 -30.96 20.71
N ASN A 245 -11.48 -32.09 20.02
CA ASN A 245 -10.64 -32.48 18.89
C ASN A 245 -10.81 -31.51 17.70
N ARG A 246 -12.05 -31.13 17.36
CA ARG A 246 -12.33 -30.13 16.33
C ARG A 246 -11.72 -28.76 16.66
N ALA A 247 -11.82 -28.32 17.91
CA ALA A 247 -11.22 -27.07 18.37
C ALA A 247 -9.68 -27.12 18.25
N TRP A 248 -9.05 -28.19 18.74
CA TRP A 248 -7.60 -28.38 18.61
C TRP A 248 -7.11 -28.44 17.17
N GLN A 249 -7.80 -29.18 16.29
CA GLN A 249 -7.48 -29.22 14.87
C GLN A 249 -7.57 -27.84 14.22
N SER A 250 -8.58 -27.03 14.59
CA SER A 250 -8.74 -25.68 14.07
C SER A 250 -7.59 -24.74 14.48
N VAL A 251 -7.11 -24.82 15.73
CA VAL A 251 -5.97 -24.02 16.21
C VAL A 251 -4.72 -24.37 15.41
N ARG A 252 -4.48 -25.67 15.15
CA ARG A 252 -3.33 -26.11 14.34
C ARG A 252 -3.42 -25.68 12.89
N ALA A 253 -4.62 -25.71 12.31
CA ALA A 253 -4.86 -25.27 10.94
C ALA A 253 -4.55 -23.77 10.74
N CYS A 254 -4.64 -22.96 11.80
CA CYS A 254 -4.31 -21.53 11.75
C CYS A 254 -2.81 -21.24 11.54
N ARG A 255 -1.92 -22.22 11.73
CA ARG A 255 -0.46 -22.01 11.60
C ARG A 255 -0.07 -21.41 10.25
N GLN A 256 -0.45 -22.07 9.17
CA GLN A 256 -0.03 -21.71 7.81
C GLN A 256 -0.58 -20.33 7.39
N PRO A 257 -1.88 -20.03 7.62
CA PRO A 257 -2.42 -18.68 7.39
C PRO A 257 -1.69 -17.58 8.18
N ILE A 258 -1.40 -17.81 9.47
CA ILE A 258 -0.68 -16.83 10.31
C ILE A 258 0.75 -16.60 9.79
N GLU A 259 1.50 -17.66 9.47
CA GLU A 259 2.85 -17.57 8.91
C GLU A 259 2.87 -16.83 7.56
N ALA A 260 1.88 -17.08 6.70
CA ALA A 260 1.73 -16.40 5.42
C ALA A 260 1.44 -14.90 5.60
N ALA A 261 0.51 -14.55 6.50
CA ALA A 261 0.21 -13.16 6.83
C ALA A 261 1.43 -12.44 7.42
N LEU A 262 2.14 -13.06 8.37
CA LEU A 262 3.37 -12.50 8.96
C LEU A 262 4.45 -12.24 7.91
N THR A 263 4.66 -13.16 6.98
CA THR A 263 5.67 -13.04 5.93
C THR A 263 5.46 -11.79 5.07
N VAL A 264 4.19 -11.50 4.75
CA VAL A 264 3.80 -10.31 3.99
C VAL A 264 3.92 -9.05 4.85
N LEU A 265 3.33 -9.07 6.03
CA LEU A 265 3.20 -7.89 6.90
C LEU A 265 4.54 -7.44 7.48
N SER A 266 5.50 -8.35 7.69
CA SER A 266 6.84 -8.03 8.19
C SER A 266 7.65 -7.10 7.27
N ARG A 267 7.21 -6.92 6.01
CA ARG A 267 7.78 -5.93 5.09
C ARG A 267 7.38 -4.49 5.42
N PHE A 268 6.28 -4.32 6.16
CA PHE A 268 5.70 -3.03 6.53
C PHE A 268 6.02 -2.62 7.98
N GLY A 269 6.59 -3.54 8.78
CA GLY A 269 6.95 -3.30 10.18
C GLY A 269 8.42 -2.97 10.45
N LYS A 270 9.20 -2.62 9.41
CA LYS A 270 10.61 -2.22 9.53
C LYS A 270 10.82 -0.76 9.17
#